data_AF-A0A8C9Q124-F1
#
_entry.id   AF-A0A8C9Q124-F1
#
_cell.length_a   1.000
_cell.length_b   1.000
_cell.length_c   1.000
_cell.angle_alpha   90.00
_cell.angle_beta   90.00
_cell.angle_gamma   90.00
#
_symmetry.space_group_name_H-M   'P 1'
#
loop_
_entity.id
_entity.type
_entity.pdbx_description
1 polymer ?
#
loop_
_entity_poly.entity_id
_entity_poly.type
_entity_poly.pdbx_seq_one_letter_code
_entity_poly.pdbx_strand_id
1 'polypeptide(L)' 'MLAKTGVHHYNGKNIELSTVGGKYYRMCTLSIIDPGDSDIIRSMPEQTGEK' A
#
# COMPACT_ATOMS: atom_id res chain seq x y z
N MET A 1 -0.27 11.25 -10.84
CA MET A 1 -1.34 10.85 -9.90
C MET A 1 -2.62 11.53 -10.36
N LEU A 2 -3.52 10.83 -11.06
CA LEU A 2 -4.75 11.44 -11.63
C LEU A 2 -6.02 11.01 -10.87
N ALA A 3 -5.90 10.07 -9.92
CA ALA A 3 -6.97 9.64 -9.02
C ALA A 3 -6.52 9.84 -7.55
N LYS A 4 -7.49 10.01 -6.64
CA LYS A 4 -7.35 10.20 -5.18
C LYS A 4 -6.79 8.97 -4.43
N THR A 5 -5.84 8.26 -5.04
CA THR A 5 -5.30 7.01 -4.50
C THR A 5 -4.24 7.32 -3.46
N GLY A 6 -4.45 7.00 -2.18
CA GLY A 6 -3.43 7.19 -1.15
C GLY A 6 -2.12 6.44 -1.48
N VAL A 7 -0.98 7.09 -1.28
CA VAL A 7 0.34 6.47 -1.39
C VAL A 7 0.96 6.40 -0.01
N HIS A 8 1.24 5.20 0.48
CA HIS A 8 1.90 4.97 1.76
C HIS A 8 3.35 4.53 1.54
N HIS A 9 4.30 5.26 2.15
CA HIS A 9 5.71 4.89 2.07
C HIS A 9 6.02 3.79 3.09
N TYR A 10 6.39 2.61 2.60
CA TYR A 10 6.79 1.52 3.47
C TYR A 10 8.23 1.74 3.96
N ASN A 11 8.42 1.79 5.28
CA ASN A 11 9.73 2.03 5.90
C ASN A 11 10.61 0.76 6.01
N GLY A 12 10.10 -0.41 5.63
CA GLY A 12 10.83 -1.68 5.69
C GLY A 12 11.53 -2.06 4.38
N LYS A 13 12.07 -3.28 4.30
CA LYS A 13 12.77 -3.78 3.11
C LYS A 13 11.80 -4.41 2.09
N ASN A 14 12.18 -4.37 0.81
CA ASN A 14 11.39 -5.00 -0.26
C ASN A 14 11.19 -6.52 -0.11
N ILE A 15 12.10 -7.21 0.60
CA ILE A 15 11.95 -8.65 0.91
C ILE A 15 10.78 -8.87 1.88
N GLU A 16 10.70 -8.07 2.94
CA GLU A 16 9.64 -8.18 3.95
C GLU A 16 8.27 -7.87 3.34
N LEU A 17 8.20 -6.81 2.53
CA LEU A 17 6.99 -6.43 1.80
C LEU A 17 6.49 -7.58 0.89
N SER A 18 7.41 -8.28 0.25
CA SER A 18 7.08 -9.40 -0.65
C SER A 18 6.56 -10.62 0.13
N THR A 19 7.19 -10.93 1.26
CA THR A 19 6.75 -12.00 2.15
C THR A 19 5.34 -11.73 2.67
N VAL A 20 5.04 -10.49 3.08
CA VAL A 20 3.68 -10.08 3.51
C VAL A 20 2.66 -10.27 2.38
N GLY A 21 3.05 -9.97 1.14
CA GLY A 21 2.20 -10.22 -0.04
C GLY A 21 2.15 -11.68 -0.52
N GLY A 22 2.79 -12.62 0.18
CA GLY A 22 2.83 -14.04 -0.19
C GLY A 22 3.68 -14.34 -1.43
N LYS A 23 4.74 -13.55 -1.68
CA LYS A 23 5.57 -13.64 -2.88
C LYS A 23 7.02 -13.94 -2.52
N TYR A 24 7.63 -14.86 -3.28
CA TYR A 24 9.01 -15.32 -3.08
C TYR A 24 10.04 -14.55 -3.93
N TYR A 25 9.65 -13.42 -4.51
CA TYR A 25 10.52 -12.52 -5.27
C TYR A 25 10.40 -11.09 -4.73
N ARG A 26 11.42 -10.26 -4.95
CA ARG A 26 11.48 -8.88 -4.42
C ARG A 26 10.48 -7.96 -5.14
N MET A 27 9.63 -7.28 -4.36
CA MET A 27 8.66 -6.27 -4.80
C MET A 27 9.02 -4.90 -4.25
N CYS A 28 9.18 -3.92 -5.14
CA CYS A 28 9.44 -2.52 -4.74
C CYS A 28 8.16 -1.71 -4.53
N THR A 29 7.01 -2.21 -4.99
CA THR A 29 5.72 -1.52 -4.93
C THR A 29 4.59 -2.54 -4.88
N LEU A 30 3.55 -2.25 -4.10
CA LEU A 30 2.32 -3.02 -4.02
C LEU A 30 1.15 -2.10 -4.37
N SER A 31 0.18 -2.62 -5.13
CA SER A 31 -1.08 -1.93 -5.42
C SER A 31 -2.23 -2.79 -4.93
N ILE A 32 -3.15 -2.17 -4.19
CA ILE A 32 -4.33 -2.83 -3.64
C ILE A 32 -5.45 -2.64 -4.66
N ILE A 33 -5.88 -3.73 -5.29
CA ILE A 33 -6.98 -3.73 -6.27
C ILE A 33 -8.31 -3.98 -5.56
N ASP A 34 -8.31 -4.92 -4.62
CA ASP A 34 -9.43 -5.26 -3.75
C ASP A 34 -8.88 -5.55 -2.34
N PRO A 35 -9.33 -4.84 -1.29
CA PRO A 35 -8.89 -5.11 0.08
C PRO A 35 -9.51 -6.37 0.69
N GLY A 36 -10.66 -6.85 0.19
CA GLY A 36 -11.46 -7.86 0.89
C GLY A 36 -11.74 -7.45 2.34
N ASP A 37 -11.53 -8.37 3.28
CA ASP A 37 -11.67 -8.13 4.73
C ASP A 37 -10.42 -7.53 5.40
N SER A 38 -9.39 -7.19 4.61
CA SER A 38 -8.14 -6.65 5.13
C SER A 38 -8.33 -5.20 5.62
N ASP A 39 -7.75 -4.87 6.77
CA ASP A 39 -7.76 -3.53 7.35
C ASP A 39 -6.72 -2.58 6.74
N ILE A 40 -6.00 -3.01 5.69
CA ILE A 40 -4.88 -2.32 5.05
C ILE A 40 -5.18 -0.89 4.56
N ILE A 41 -6.44 -0.58 4.21
CA ILE A 41 -6.84 0.77 3.76
C ILE A 41 -7.18 1.69 4.95
N ARG A 42 -7.51 1.14 6.12
CA ARG A 42 -7.93 1.95 7.29
C ARG A 42 -6.80 2.81 7.87
N SER A 43 -5.55 2.43 7.62
CA SER A 43 -4.36 3.16 8.05
C SER A 43 -3.88 4.20 7.03
N MET A 44 -4.49 4.28 5.84
CA MET A 44 -4.18 5.36 4.91
C MET A 44 -4.72 6.68 5.46
N PRO A 45 -3.87 7.70 5.67
CA PRO A 45 -4.37 9.02 6.02
C PRO A 45 -5.26 9.53 4.88
N GLU A 46 -6.45 10.02 5.24
CA GLU A 46 -7.32 10.72 4.30
C GLU A 46 -6.50 11.85 3.68
N GLN A 47 -6.40 11.90 2.35
CA GLN A 47 -5.84 13.06 1.68
C GLN A 47 -6.83 14.21 1.89
N THR A 48 -6.70 14.92 3.01
CA THR A 48 -7.28 16.25 3.18
C THR A 48 -6.62 17.13 2.14
N GLY A 49 -7.23 17.19 0.95
CA GLY A 49 -6.94 18.21 -0.01
C GLY A 49 -7.44 19.53 0.56
N GLU A 50 -6.58 20.20 1.33
CA GLU A 50 -6.72 21.65 1.48
C GLU A 50 -6.70 22.26 0.08
N LYS A 51 -7.80 22.94 -0.25
CA LYS A 51 -7.77 24.11 -1.11
C LYS A 51 -7.79 25.33 -0.21
#